data_AF-A0A014MKZ9-F1
#
_entry.id   AF-A0A014MKZ9-F1
#
_cell.length_a   1.000
_cell.length_b   1.000
_cell.length_c   1.000
_cell.angle_alpha   90.00
_cell.angle_beta   90.00
_cell.angle_gamma   90.00
#
_symmetry.space_group_name_H-M   'P 1'
#
loop_
_entity.id
_entity.type
_entity.pdbx_description
1 polymer ?
#
loop_
_entity_poly.entity_id
_entity_poly.type
_entity_poly.pdbx_seq_one_letter_code
_entity_poly.pdbx_strand_id
1 'polypeptide(L)'
;MRANVARIGTVSGNLAQSIYQVYSNDQSEVGRSVYHISWNASKAPHGGLVEYGHWQRYLARMTPDGWRTVVRAEMQGKPKPKRRASQAEKDAYYVLRPGGPVYIPGKAFARGALDAAAVATHAAREVLLAALEQVE
;
A
#
# COMPACT_ATOMS: atom_id res chain seq x y z
N MET A 1 -0.11 -12.15 -1.46
CA MET A 1 -0.10 -10.68 -1.70
C MET A 1 -0.48 -10.27 -3.11
N ARG A 2 0.08 -10.87 -4.19
CA ARG A 2 -0.29 -10.50 -5.58
C ARG A 2 -1.80 -10.59 -5.85
N ALA A 3 -2.46 -11.66 -5.42
CA ALA A 3 -3.92 -11.80 -5.53
C ALA A 3 -4.67 -10.68 -4.78
N ASN A 4 -4.21 -10.29 -3.58
CA ASN A 4 -4.81 -9.19 -2.82
C ASN A 4 -4.68 -7.85 -3.57
N VAL A 5 -3.53 -7.59 -4.21
CA VAL A 5 -3.31 -6.41 -5.05
C VAL A 5 -4.18 -6.44 -6.31
N ALA A 6 -4.44 -7.61 -6.89
CA ALA A 6 -5.37 -7.71 -8.02
C ALA A 6 -6.80 -7.29 -7.63
N ARG A 7 -7.25 -7.63 -6.41
CA ARG A 7 -8.61 -7.29 -5.92
C ARG A 7 -8.85 -5.80 -5.71
N ILE A 8 -7.81 -4.98 -5.51
CA ILE A 8 -7.99 -3.52 -5.30
C ILE A 8 -8.19 -2.74 -6.60
N GLY A 9 -8.05 -3.39 -7.76
CA GLY A 9 -8.12 -2.78 -9.09
C GLY A 9 -6.76 -2.29 -9.59
N THR A 10 -6.68 -1.97 -10.90
CA THR A 10 -5.44 -1.57 -11.57
C THR A 10 -5.64 -0.25 -12.32
N VAL A 11 -4.69 0.68 -12.13
CA VAL A 11 -4.61 1.93 -12.90
C VAL A 11 -3.36 1.93 -13.77
N SER A 12 -2.16 1.96 -13.15
CA SER A 12 -0.88 1.86 -13.88
C SER A 12 -0.20 0.50 -13.77
N GLY A 13 -0.58 -0.35 -12.82
CA GLY A 13 0.05 -1.65 -12.56
C GLY A 13 1.34 -1.60 -11.73
N ASN A 14 1.91 -0.42 -11.44
CA ASN A 14 3.18 -0.28 -10.71
C ASN A 14 3.18 -1.00 -9.36
N LEU A 15 2.06 -0.96 -8.63
CA LEU A 15 1.94 -1.64 -7.35
C LEU A 15 1.94 -3.17 -7.52
N ALA A 16 1.28 -3.70 -8.55
CA ALA A 16 1.30 -5.14 -8.81
C ALA A 16 2.70 -5.63 -9.18
N GLN A 17 3.42 -4.85 -10.01
CA GLN A 17 4.79 -5.14 -10.42
C GLN A 17 5.83 -4.94 -9.30
N SER A 18 5.49 -4.20 -8.24
CA SER A 18 6.40 -3.96 -7.12
C SER A 18 6.30 -5.03 -6.02
N ILE A 19 5.35 -5.96 -6.11
CA ILE A 19 5.20 -7.05 -5.14
C ILE A 19 6.28 -8.11 -5.36
N TYR A 20 7.06 -8.35 -4.31
CA TYR A 20 8.08 -9.39 -4.30
C TYR A 20 7.83 -10.41 -3.19
N GLN A 21 8.28 -11.63 -3.47
CA GLN A 21 8.30 -12.77 -2.57
C GLN A 21 9.68 -13.40 -2.71
N VAL A 22 10.41 -13.52 -1.60
CA VAL A 22 11.77 -14.06 -1.57
C VAL A 22 11.85 -15.13 -0.49
N TYR A 23 12.44 -16.28 -0.83
CA TYR A 23 12.70 -17.35 0.13
C TYR A 23 13.78 -16.94 1.15
N SER A 24 13.54 -17.18 2.43
CA SER A 24 14.48 -16.89 3.51
C SER A 24 15.24 -18.18 3.85
N ASN A 25 16.50 -18.27 3.40
CA ASN A 25 17.34 -19.45 3.68
C ASN A 25 17.64 -19.61 5.17
N ASP A 26 17.78 -18.49 5.88
CA ASP A 26 18.13 -18.40 7.29
C ASP A 26 16.96 -18.77 8.23
N GLN A 27 15.73 -18.51 7.80
CA GLN A 27 14.53 -18.83 8.60
C GLN A 27 13.84 -20.10 8.12
N SER A 28 14.29 -20.72 7.05
CA SER A 28 13.73 -21.97 6.55
C SER A 28 14.52 -23.17 7.06
N GLU A 29 13.81 -24.26 7.32
CA GLU A 29 14.36 -25.52 7.80
C GLU A 29 13.62 -26.70 7.16
N VAL A 30 14.07 -27.92 7.44
CA VAL A 30 13.42 -29.13 6.93
C VAL A 30 11.97 -29.16 7.43
N GLY A 31 11.01 -29.17 6.50
CA GLY A 31 9.58 -29.16 6.81
C GLY A 31 8.97 -27.77 7.04
N ARG A 32 9.77 -26.68 6.99
CA ARG A 32 9.26 -25.30 7.11
C ARG A 32 9.97 -24.33 6.16
N SER A 33 9.22 -23.83 5.17
CA SER A 33 9.71 -22.82 4.22
C SER A 33 9.17 -21.43 4.57
N VAL A 34 10.06 -20.46 4.82
CA VAL A 34 9.71 -19.07 5.11
C VAL A 34 9.96 -18.19 3.91
N TYR A 35 9.01 -17.30 3.63
CA TYR A 35 9.13 -16.30 2.57
C TYR A 35 8.95 -14.89 3.14
N HIS A 36 9.82 -13.96 2.72
CA HIS A 36 9.61 -12.54 2.90
C HIS A 36 8.75 -11.99 1.77
N ILE A 37 7.61 -11.40 2.12
CA ILE A 37 6.66 -10.84 1.18
C ILE A 37 6.49 -9.36 1.49
N SER A 38 6.72 -8.49 0.51
CA SER A 38 6.53 -7.04 0.65
C SER A 38 6.38 -6.37 -0.72
N TRP A 39 6.29 -5.04 -0.74
CA TRP A 39 6.30 -4.23 -1.95
C TRP A 39 7.56 -3.35 -2.00
N ASN A 40 8.04 -3.09 -3.22
CA ASN A 40 9.14 -2.15 -3.44
C ASN A 40 8.59 -0.71 -3.39
N ALA A 41 8.89 0.00 -2.30
CA ALA A 41 8.44 1.39 -2.09
C ALA A 41 9.07 2.39 -3.07
N SER A 42 10.25 2.10 -3.65
CA SER A 42 10.83 2.97 -4.68
C SER A 42 10.05 2.89 -6.00
N LYS A 43 9.57 1.69 -6.38
CA LYS A 43 8.73 1.48 -7.57
C LYS A 43 7.27 1.90 -7.35
N ALA A 44 6.76 1.73 -6.14
CA ALA A 44 5.40 2.07 -5.75
C ALA A 44 5.40 2.94 -4.46
N PRO A 45 5.80 4.22 -4.56
CA PRO A 45 5.94 5.11 -3.39
C PRO A 45 4.61 5.40 -2.70
N HIS A 46 3.51 5.26 -3.42
CA HIS A 46 2.16 5.45 -2.88
C HIS A 46 1.53 4.18 -2.30
N GLY A 47 2.24 3.04 -2.29
CA GLY A 47 1.73 1.77 -1.75
C GLY A 47 1.26 1.88 -0.29
N GLY A 48 1.97 2.66 0.53
CA GLY A 48 1.56 2.91 1.92
C GLY A 48 0.25 3.68 2.06
N LEU A 49 -0.03 4.64 1.16
CA LEU A 49 -1.30 5.38 1.17
C LEU A 49 -2.48 4.46 0.82
N VAL A 50 -2.23 3.46 -0.03
CA VAL A 50 -3.22 2.42 -0.36
C VAL A 50 -3.39 1.46 0.82
N GLU A 51 -2.31 0.99 1.43
CA GLU A 51 -2.35 0.00 2.51
C GLU A 51 -3.01 0.52 3.80
N TYR A 52 -2.69 1.77 4.19
CA TYR A 52 -3.03 2.33 5.49
C TYR A 52 -4.07 3.46 5.42
N GLY A 53 -4.39 3.93 4.22
CA GLY A 53 -5.21 5.13 4.04
C GLY A 53 -4.41 6.40 4.35
N HIS A 54 -5.06 7.54 4.16
CA HIS A 54 -4.44 8.85 4.37
C HIS A 54 -5.47 9.97 4.54
N TRP A 55 -5.05 11.04 5.20
CA TRP A 55 -5.84 12.26 5.29
C TRP A 55 -5.59 13.17 4.09
N GLN A 56 -6.67 13.58 3.43
CA GLN A 56 -6.65 14.59 2.37
C GLN A 56 -7.24 15.90 2.89
N ARG A 57 -6.36 16.87 3.18
CA ARG A 57 -6.75 18.22 3.65
C ARG A 57 -7.01 19.20 2.52
N TYR A 58 -6.18 19.14 1.48
CA TYR A 58 -6.20 20.10 0.39
C TYR A 58 -6.92 19.54 -0.83
N LEU A 59 -7.46 20.45 -1.64
CA LEU A 59 -8.00 20.11 -2.94
C LEU A 59 -6.87 19.59 -3.84
N ALA A 60 -7.11 18.47 -4.51
CA ALA A 60 -6.23 17.94 -5.54
C ALA A 60 -7.01 17.80 -6.84
N ARG A 61 -6.33 18.04 -7.97
CA ARG A 61 -6.89 17.86 -9.31
C ARG A 61 -5.96 17.03 -10.17
N MET A 62 -6.52 16.29 -11.10
CA MET A 62 -5.76 15.64 -12.15
C MET A 62 -5.33 16.71 -13.17
N THR A 63 -4.05 16.72 -13.52
CA THR A 63 -3.49 17.48 -14.63
C THR A 63 -2.90 16.49 -15.65
N PRO A 64 -2.52 16.91 -16.87
CA PRO A 64 -1.82 16.02 -17.81
C PRO A 64 -0.56 15.37 -17.19
N ASP A 65 0.13 16.07 -16.30
CA ASP A 65 1.32 15.58 -15.60
C ASP A 65 1.02 14.77 -14.32
N GLY A 66 -0.24 14.34 -14.15
CA GLY A 66 -0.73 13.60 -13.00
C GLY A 66 -1.38 14.48 -11.92
N TRP A 67 -1.56 13.91 -10.73
CA TRP A 67 -2.22 14.60 -9.62
C TRP A 67 -1.40 15.77 -9.09
N ARG A 68 -2.06 16.90 -8.85
CA ARG A 68 -1.47 18.09 -8.25
C ARG A 68 -2.39 18.65 -7.17
N THR A 69 -1.81 19.04 -6.04
CA THR A 69 -2.50 19.83 -5.01
C THR A 69 -2.72 21.24 -5.53
N VAL A 70 -3.94 21.76 -5.38
CA VAL A 70 -4.32 23.07 -5.91
C VAL A 70 -3.69 24.17 -5.06
N VAL A 71 -2.93 25.04 -5.71
CA VAL A 71 -2.31 26.23 -5.10
C VAL A 71 -3.29 27.39 -5.21
N ARG A 72 -3.34 28.25 -4.19
CA ARG A 72 -4.16 29.46 -4.21
C ARG A 72 -3.71 30.41 -5.32
N ALA A 73 -4.65 31.16 -5.90
CA ALA A 73 -4.38 32.02 -7.06
C ALA A 73 -3.26 33.04 -6.76
N GLU A 74 -3.33 33.67 -5.60
CA GLU A 74 -2.37 34.64 -5.07
C GLU A 74 -0.99 34.05 -4.72
N MET A 75 -0.88 32.72 -4.70
CA MET A 75 0.37 31.98 -4.40
C MET A 75 0.95 31.25 -5.62
N GLN A 76 0.33 31.37 -6.79
CA GLN A 76 0.89 30.81 -8.02
C GLN A 76 2.25 31.47 -8.34
N GLY A 77 3.20 30.66 -8.83
CA GLY A 77 4.58 31.11 -9.12
C GLY A 77 5.48 31.30 -7.89
N LYS A 78 4.91 31.41 -6.68
CA LYS A 78 5.69 31.50 -5.44
C LYS A 78 6.25 30.13 -5.02
N PRO A 79 7.42 30.10 -4.35
CA PRO A 79 8.03 28.86 -3.92
C PRO A 79 7.11 28.07 -2.98
N LYS A 80 7.05 26.76 -3.22
CA LYS A 80 6.26 25.82 -2.39
C LYS A 80 6.79 25.78 -0.95
N PRO A 81 5.90 25.75 0.06
CA PRO A 81 6.31 25.55 1.45
C PRO A 81 7.12 24.27 1.64
N LYS A 82 8.15 24.32 2.49
CA LYS A 82 8.99 23.16 2.80
C LYS A 82 8.15 22.01 3.37
N ARG A 83 8.64 20.76 3.26
CA ARG A 83 7.97 19.59 3.85
C ARG A 83 7.69 19.77 5.35
N ARG A 84 8.64 20.39 6.06
CA ARG A 84 8.56 20.71 7.51
C ARG A 84 7.92 22.07 7.84
N ALA A 85 7.38 22.78 6.84
CA ALA A 85 6.65 24.03 7.07
C ALA A 85 5.45 23.80 7.98
N SER A 86 5.06 24.84 8.70
CA SER A 86 3.95 24.79 9.64
C SER A 86 2.63 24.52 8.89
N GLN A 87 1.61 24.06 9.63
CA GLN A 87 0.32 23.79 9.03
C GLN A 87 -0.33 25.08 8.49
N ALA A 88 -0.21 26.19 9.23
CA ALA A 88 -0.72 27.50 8.82
C ALA A 88 -0.05 28.01 7.54
N GLU A 89 1.27 27.85 7.40
CA GLU A 89 1.99 28.22 6.17
C GLU A 89 1.50 27.42 4.96
N LYS A 90 1.22 26.12 5.14
CA LYS A 90 0.69 25.28 4.07
C LYS A 90 -0.77 25.62 3.76
N ASP A 91 -1.59 25.95 4.76
CA ASP A 91 -2.99 26.37 4.59
C ASP A 91 -3.10 27.73 3.88
N ALA A 92 -2.13 28.63 4.10
CA ALA A 92 -2.00 29.90 3.39
C ALA A 92 -1.51 29.74 1.93
N TYR A 93 -0.93 28.58 1.59
CA TYR A 93 -0.44 28.29 0.23
C TYR A 93 -1.42 27.47 -0.61
N TYR A 94 -2.00 26.42 -0.02
CA TYR A 94 -2.88 25.48 -0.70
C TYR A 94 -4.35 25.79 -0.49
N VAL A 95 -5.17 25.43 -1.49
CA VAL A 95 -6.62 25.51 -1.38
C VAL A 95 -7.11 24.36 -0.51
N LEU A 96 -7.84 24.69 0.57
CA LEU A 96 -8.48 23.69 1.43
C LEU A 96 -9.56 22.94 0.66
N ARG A 97 -9.74 21.65 0.96
CA ARG A 97 -10.82 20.88 0.35
C ARG A 97 -12.18 21.42 0.83
N PRO A 98 -13.18 21.56 -0.06
CA PRO A 98 -14.56 21.81 0.37
C PRO A 98 -15.01 20.72 1.35
N GLY A 99 -15.62 21.14 2.46
CA GLY A 99 -16.05 20.22 3.53
C GLY A 99 -14.95 19.78 4.52
N GLY A 100 -13.80 20.46 4.56
CA GLY A 100 -12.74 20.20 5.56
C GLY A 100 -11.93 18.93 5.26
N PRO A 101 -10.97 18.49 6.10
CA PRO A 101 -10.18 17.28 5.85
C PRO A 101 -11.01 15.99 5.80
N VAL A 102 -10.65 15.03 4.94
CA VAL A 102 -11.30 13.71 4.84
C VAL A 102 -10.26 12.62 4.99
N TYR A 103 -10.64 11.56 5.69
CA TYR A 103 -9.85 10.34 5.73
C TYR A 103 -10.26 9.45 4.57
N ILE A 104 -9.28 9.10 3.73
CA ILE A 104 -9.44 8.11 2.68
C ILE A 104 -9.00 6.76 3.28
N PRO A 105 -9.93 5.81 3.46
CA PRO A 105 -9.61 4.54 4.09
C PRO A 105 -8.65 3.72 3.23
N GLY A 106 -7.74 3.01 3.90
CA GLY A 106 -6.83 2.08 3.25
C GLY A 106 -7.56 0.85 2.70
N LYS A 107 -7.05 0.31 1.60
CA LYS A 107 -7.37 -1.00 1.05
C LYS A 107 -6.19 -1.92 1.31
N ALA A 108 -6.23 -2.62 2.43
CA ALA A 108 -5.14 -3.50 2.85
C ALA A 108 -4.89 -4.62 1.83
N PHE A 109 -3.67 -4.71 1.32
CA PHE A 109 -3.20 -5.77 0.43
C PHE A 109 -2.04 -6.56 1.03
N ALA A 110 -1.22 -5.91 1.89
CA ALA A 110 -0.14 -6.54 2.64
C ALA A 110 -0.68 -7.23 3.90
N ARG A 111 -1.34 -6.47 4.79
CA ARG A 111 -1.81 -7.01 6.08
C ARG A 111 -2.86 -8.10 5.93
N GLY A 112 -3.77 -7.96 4.96
CA GLY A 112 -4.74 -9.02 4.66
C GLY A 112 -4.13 -10.33 4.16
N ALA A 113 -2.83 -10.38 3.83
CA ALA A 113 -2.14 -11.65 3.58
C ALA A 113 -1.74 -12.37 4.88
N LEU A 114 -1.48 -11.62 5.97
CA LEU A 114 -1.13 -12.18 7.27
C LEU A 114 -2.35 -12.81 7.96
N ASP A 115 -3.53 -12.21 7.79
CA ASP A 115 -4.78 -12.75 8.36
C ASP A 115 -5.12 -14.14 7.80
N ALA A 116 -4.67 -14.45 6.59
CA ALA A 116 -4.87 -15.76 5.96
C ALA A 116 -3.87 -16.84 6.43
N ALA A 117 -2.86 -16.49 7.24
CA ALA A 117 -1.79 -17.41 7.61
C ALA A 117 -2.30 -18.60 8.43
N ALA A 118 -3.22 -18.37 9.38
CA ALA A 118 -3.79 -19.45 10.19
C ALA A 118 -4.55 -20.46 9.33
N VAL A 119 -5.38 -19.98 8.40
CA VAL A 119 -6.13 -20.82 7.45
C VAL A 119 -5.17 -21.61 6.56
N ALA A 120 -4.09 -20.98 6.08
CA ALA A 120 -3.08 -21.65 5.27
C ALA A 120 -2.36 -22.78 6.04
N THR A 121 -2.02 -22.55 7.32
CA THR A 121 -1.42 -23.58 8.18
C THR A 121 -2.36 -24.77 8.40
N HIS A 122 -3.64 -24.50 8.63
CA HIS A 122 -4.65 -25.57 8.75
C HIS A 122 -4.76 -26.39 7.47
N ALA A 123 -4.89 -25.74 6.32
CA ALA A 123 -4.96 -26.43 5.03
C ALA A 123 -3.70 -27.25 4.73
N ALA A 124 -2.51 -26.71 5.03
CA ALA A 124 -1.25 -27.44 4.85
C ALA A 124 -1.18 -28.70 5.75
N ARG A 125 -1.69 -28.60 6.98
CA ARG A 125 -1.81 -29.75 7.89
C ARG A 125 -2.75 -30.81 7.34
N GLU A 126 -3.91 -30.41 6.82
CA GLU A 126 -4.87 -31.35 6.22
C GLU A 126 -4.26 -32.10 5.03
N VAL A 127 -3.54 -31.39 4.15
CA VAL A 127 -2.84 -32.01 3.01
C VAL A 127 -1.77 -33.00 3.49
N LEU A 128 -1.00 -32.64 4.53
CA LEU A 128 0.01 -33.54 5.10
C LEU A 128 -0.62 -34.80 5.69
N LEU A 129 -1.72 -34.66 6.45
CA LEU A 129 -2.44 -35.80 7.03
C LEU A 129 -2.97 -36.72 5.94
N ALA A 130 -3.61 -36.18 4.91
CA ALA A 130 -4.10 -36.96 3.77
C ALA A 130 -2.97 -37.69 3.03
N ALA A 131 -1.79 -37.07 2.89
CA ALA A 131 -0.63 -37.71 2.29
C ALA A 131 -0.07 -38.85 3.15
N LEU A 132 -0.08 -38.73 4.47
CA LEU A 132 0.34 -39.79 5.39
C LEU A 132 -0.61 -40.99 5.35
N GLU A 133 -1.92 -40.74 5.29
CA GLU A 133 -2.95 -41.78 5.16
C GLU A 133 -2.82 -42.61 3.86
N GLN A 134 -2.13 -42.10 2.83
CA GLN A 134 -1.89 -42.84 1.58
C GLN A 134 -0.59 -43.67 1.58
N VAL A 135 0.21 -43.56 2.64
CA VAL A 135 1.51 -44.26 2.78
C VAL A 135 1.43 -45.41 3.78
N GLU A 136 0.35 -45.51 4.58
CA GLU A 136 -0.05 -46.71 5.34
C GLU A 136 -0.86 -47.70 4.49
#